data_AF-A0A1G5S276-F1
#
_entry.id   AF-A0A1G5S276-F1
#
_cell.length_a   1.000
_cell.length_b   1.000
_cell.length_c   1.000
_cell.angle_alpha   90.00
_cell.angle_beta   90.00
_cell.angle_gamma   90.00
#
_symmetry.space_group_name_H-M   'P 1'
#
loop_
_entity.id
_entity.type
_entity.pdbx_description
1 polymer ?
#
loop_
_entity_poly.entity_id
_entity_poly.type
_entity_poly.pdbx_seq_one_letter_code
_entity_poly.pdbx_strand_id
1 'polypeptide(L)' 'MKIDFIHYPYAFTNDGRRIDVRQIEGHPHVGVVLELVDEKYRVKGISEDSECVGGACPIK' A
#
# COMPACT_ATOMS: atom_id res chain seq x y z
N MET A 1 -0.91 1.65 7.59
CA MET A 1 0.33 2.28 7.06
C MET A 1 0.23 2.36 5.56
N LYS A 2 0.66 3.44 4.90
CA LYS A 2 0.54 3.60 3.45
C LYS A 2 1.89 3.34 2.78
N ILE A 3 1.95 2.63 1.67
CA ILE A 3 3.18 2.50 0.87
C ILE A 3 3.38 3.78 0.08
N ASP A 4 4.48 4.48 0.32
CA ASP A 4 4.84 5.71 -0.41
C ASP A 4 5.79 5.42 -1.58
N PHE A 5 6.65 4.40 -1.45
CA PHE A 5 7.62 4.07 -2.47
C PHE A 5 7.96 2.58 -2.46
N ILE A 6 8.23 1.99 -3.63
CA ILE A 6 8.65 0.59 -3.76
C ILE A 6 9.98 0.55 -4.51
N HIS A 7 10.98 -0.03 -3.88
CA HIS A 7 12.27 -0.34 -4.48
C HIS A 7 12.56 -1.83 -4.26
N TYR A 8 12.20 -2.63 -5.26
CA TYR A 8 12.22 -4.08 -5.17
C TYR A 8 13.57 -4.61 -4.63
N PRO A 9 13.56 -5.50 -3.61
CA PRO A 9 12.41 -6.22 -3.03
C PRO A 9 11.80 -5.56 -1.78
N TYR A 10 11.93 -4.24 -1.61
CA TYR A 10 11.44 -3.51 -0.43
C TYR A 10 10.35 -2.48 -0.78
N ALA A 11 9.39 -2.33 0.12
CA ALA A 11 8.42 -1.24 0.15
C ALA A 11 8.74 -0.32 1.33
N PHE A 12 8.61 0.98 1.11
CA PHE A 12 8.78 2.03 2.10
C PHE A 12 7.43 2.65 2.38
N THR A 13 7.08 2.72 3.66
CA THR A 13 5.82 3.28 4.11
C THR A 13 5.99 4.72 4.57
N ASN A 14 4.87 5.44 4.64
CA ASN A 14 4.80 6.84 5.04
C ASN A 14 5.27 7.12 6.48
N ASP A 15 5.35 6.10 7.31
CA ASP A 15 5.93 6.14 8.67
C ASP A 15 7.44 5.85 8.69
N GLY A 16 8.09 5.79 7.51
CA GLY A 16 9.53 5.56 7.36
C GLY A 16 9.96 4.09 7.54
N ARG A 17 9.02 3.15 7.63
CA ARG A 17 9.35 1.73 7.76
C ARG A 17 9.71 1.10 6.41
N ARG A 18 10.63 0.14 6.47
CA ARG A 18 11.02 -0.71 5.35
C ARG A 18 10.42 -2.10 5.53
N ILE A 19 9.64 -2.55 4.56
CA ILE A 19 8.94 -3.84 4.56
C ILE A 19 9.43 -4.65 3.35
N ASP A 20 9.69 -5.94 3.53
CA ASP A 20 9.96 -6.83 2.39
C ASP A 20 8.64 -7.12 1.68
N VAL A 21 8.57 -6.90 0.35
CA VAL A 21 7.31 -7.13 -0.40
C VAL A 21 6.82 -8.57 -0.32
N ARG A 22 7.69 -9.55 -0.01
CA ARG A 22 7.30 -10.96 0.19
C ARG A 22 6.55 -11.19 1.50
N GLN A 23 6.62 -10.26 2.44
CA GLN A 23 5.85 -10.28 3.69
C GLN A 23 4.45 -9.65 3.52
N ILE A 24 4.16 -9.09 2.34
CA ILE A 24 2.88 -8.47 2.03
C ILE A 24 1.98 -9.50 1.35
N GLU A 25 0.89 -9.88 2.01
CA GLU A 25 -0.19 -10.67 1.41
C GLU A 25 -1.06 -9.77 0.52
N GLY A 26 -0.93 -9.96 -0.80
CA GLY A 26 -1.66 -9.22 -1.83
C GLY A 26 -0.74 -8.69 -2.92
N HIS A 27 -1.25 -7.72 -3.71
CA HIS A 27 -0.47 -7.04 -4.73
C HIS A 27 -0.02 -5.66 -4.21
N PRO A 28 1.21 -5.52 -3.70
CA PRO A 28 1.71 -4.23 -3.22
C PRO A 28 1.88 -3.26 -4.38
N HIS A 29 1.31 -2.07 -4.27
CA HIS A 29 1.55 -0.94 -5.17
C HIS A 29 1.63 0.36 -4.37
N VAL A 30 2.24 1.39 -4.94
CA VAL A 30 2.33 2.70 -4.28
C VAL A 30 0.91 3.24 -4.03
N GLY A 31 0.67 3.76 -2.82
CA GLY A 31 -0.63 4.28 -2.39
C GLY A 31 -1.52 3.30 -1.64
N VAL A 32 -1.17 2.01 -1.56
CA VAL A 32 -1.96 1.05 -0.77
C VAL A 32 -1.76 1.23 0.73
N VAL A 33 -2.83 0.97 1.47
CA VAL A 33 -2.79 0.83 2.92
C VAL A 33 -2.55 -0.63 3.28
N LEU A 34 -1.49 -0.87 4.03
CA LEU A 34 -1.21 -2.14 4.68
C LEU A 34 -1.79 -2.15 6.10
N GLU A 35 -2.29 -3.31 6.47
CA GLU A 35 -2.75 -3.68 7.81
C GLU A 35 -1.94 -4.88 8.30
N LEU A 36 -1.53 -4.88 9.56
CA LEU A 36 -0.81 -6.00 10.15
C LEU A 36 -1.85 -7.01 10.68
N VAL A 37 -1.90 -8.20 10.08
CA VAL A 37 -2.81 -9.30 10.46
C VAL A 37 -1.97 -10.56 10.58
N ASP A 38 -2.03 -11.24 11.73
CA ASP A 38 -1.32 -12.51 11.97
C ASP A 38 0.17 -12.47 11.55
N GLU A 39 0.88 -11.42 11.99
CA GLU A 39 2.32 -11.19 11.72
C GLU A 39 2.71 -10.93 10.25
N LYS A 40 1.72 -10.79 9.36
CA LYS A 40 1.91 -10.43 7.95
C LYS A 40 1.21 -9.13 7.58
N TYR A 41 1.70 -8.47 6.55
CA TYR A 41 1.09 -7.23 6.06
C TYR A 41 0.05 -7.56 5.00
N ARG A 42 -1.24 -7.36 5.27
CA ARG A 42 -2.30 -7.52 4.27
C ARG A 42 -2.62 -6.18 3.63
N VAL A 43 -2.83 -6.18 2.31
CA VAL A 43 -3.35 -5.01 1.60
C VAL A 43 -4.83 -4.82 2.01
N LYS A 44 -5.11 -3.78 2.79
CA LYS A 44 -6.46 -3.43 3.26
C LYS A 44 -7.28 -2.73 2.16
N GLY A 45 -6.59 -2.04 1.25
CA GLY A 45 -7.18 -1.29 0.16
C GLY A 45 -6.24 -0.19 -0.32
N ILE A 46 -6.70 0.63 -1.26
CA ILE A 46 -6.00 1.85 -1.66
C ILE A 46 -6.38 2.93 -0.64
N SER A 47 -5.41 3.72 -0.16
CA SER A 47 -5.74 4.97 0.54
C SER A 47 -6.32 5.90 -0.51
N GLU A 48 -7.62 5.78 -0.78
CA GLU A 48 -8.39 6.85 -1.40
C GLU A 48 -8.29 8.05 -0.44
N ASP A 49 -7.33 8.94 -0.71
CA ASP A 49 -7.65 10.36 -0.52
C ASP A 49 -8.97 10.56 -1.28
N SER A 50 -10.00 10.95 -0.52
CA SER A 50 -11.40 10.98 -0.93
C SER A 50 -11.63 11.95 -2.11
N GLU A 51 -11.29 11.52 -3.32
CA GLU A 51 -11.53 12.27 -4.57
C GLU A 51 -12.01 11.41 -5.74
N CYS A 52 -12.44 10.16 -5.54
CA CYS A 52 -13.17 9.43 -6.58
C CYS A 52 -14.65 9.83 -6.56
N VAL A 53 -14.96 10.99 -7.15
CA VAL A 53 -16.35 11.40 -7.43
C VAL A 53 -16.86 10.61 -8.64
N GLY A 54 -17.74 9.64 -8.40
CA GLY A 54 -18.54 9.01 -9.48
C GLY A 54 -17.95 7.81 -10.21
N GLY A 55 -17.00 7.08 -9.63
CA GLY A 55 -16.57 5.77 -10.16
C GLY A 55 -15.56 5.80 -11.31
N ALA A 56 -14.87 6.93 -11.51
CA ALA A 56 -13.71 7.02 -12.39
C ALA A 56 -12.54 7.62 -11.61
N CYS A 57 -11.59 6.78 -11.17
CA CYS A 57 -10.34 7.28 -10.61
C CYS A 57 -9.38 7.57 -11.79
N PRO A 58 -8.87 8.80 -11.95
CA PRO A 58 -8.01 9.15 -13.07
C PRO A 58 -6.69 8.37 -12.98
N ILE A 59 -6.41 7.60 -14.03
CA ILE A 59 -5.13 6.92 -14.23
C ILE A 59 -4.12 8.02 -14.57
N LYS A 60 -3.05 8.13 -13.80
CA LYS A 60 -1.89 8.97 -14.15
C LYS A 60 -0.89 8.15 -14.95
#